data_AF-A0A7C7JTN4-F1
#
_entry.id   AF-A0A7C7JTN4-F1
#
_cell.length_a   1.000
_cell.length_b   1.000
_cell.length_c   1.000
_cell.angle_alpha   90.00
_cell.angle_beta   90.00
_cell.angle_gamma   90.00
#
_symmetry.space_group_name_H-M   'P 1'
#
loop_
_entity.id
_entity.type
_entity.pdbx_description
1 polymer ?
#
loop_
_entity_poly.entity_id
_entity_poly.type
_entity_poly.pdbx_seq_one_letter_code
_entity_poly.pdbx_strand_id
1 'polypeptide(L)'
;MQRFVNIFKADAKVALSEFDSEKQSRLEELDELKDNLKLEIDSLKSQIANLETEKENLKSQISSTKSFHKSIFEGDDNGVIISNDIEGFVDEFKNHKKEIIDIKSDIDNYRDEIFGTEDEDGNEIQGLEHKIESLKSGLQTAIKNTKNEVDNFVAEHKTHQEDLFKKIESLLKGASTVALAKAFNEHKESFNRTNNIWLGLFVFSIISIMGISAWGFVRAEYEFKDMWKYTVGNLPFLAGAVWLAIYSSKQRSQNKRLQQEYAYKEDIAKVYYGLKEEIKELPDSDNQVELKEKMLKLVLDVIGQNPSETLESSSHDDKGPTIDVLNAVKDVVVKK
;
A
#
# COMPACT_ATOMS: atom_id res chain seq x y z
N MET A 1 126.50 121.74 5.99
CA MET A 1 125.44 121.34 5.03
C MET A 1 125.34 119.83 4.78
N GLN A 2 126.43 119.06 4.69
CA GLN A 2 126.37 117.61 4.42
C GLN A 2 125.59 116.76 5.47
N ARG A 3 125.59 117.17 6.75
CA ARG A 3 124.88 116.45 7.82
C ARG A 3 123.34 116.50 7.68
N PHE A 4 122.79 117.65 7.27
CA PHE A 4 121.34 117.84 7.11
C PHE A 4 120.78 117.08 5.91
N VAL A 5 121.52 117.02 4.79
CA VAL A 5 121.12 116.26 3.60
C VAL A 5 121.09 114.76 3.89
N ASN A 6 122.03 114.25 4.68
CA ASN A 6 122.05 112.83 5.06
C ASN A 6 120.91 112.46 6.02
N ILE A 7 120.54 113.33 6.95
CA ILE A 7 119.38 113.12 7.84
C ILE A 7 118.08 113.14 7.03
N PHE A 8 117.89 114.14 6.16
CA PHE A 8 116.69 114.22 5.32
C PHE A 8 116.56 113.04 4.36
N LYS A 9 117.69 112.55 3.81
CA LYS A 9 117.71 111.36 2.96
C LYS A 9 117.46 110.07 3.75
N ALA A 10 117.85 110.02 5.02
CA ALA A 10 117.54 108.90 5.91
C ALA A 10 116.06 108.91 6.31
N ASP A 11 115.52 110.05 6.73
CA ASP A 11 114.10 110.21 7.10
C ASP A 11 113.18 109.97 5.91
N ALA A 12 113.53 110.48 4.72
CA ALA A 12 112.79 110.19 3.49
C ALA A 12 112.83 108.70 3.12
N LYS A 13 113.95 108.00 3.39
CA LYS A 13 114.07 106.56 3.15
C LYS A 13 113.26 105.75 4.15
N VAL A 14 113.21 106.17 5.41
CA VAL A 14 112.38 105.57 6.47
C VAL A 14 110.90 105.75 6.13
N ALA A 15 110.47 106.97 5.80
CA ALA A 15 109.10 107.25 5.40
C ALA A 15 108.68 106.49 4.14
N LEU A 16 109.58 106.34 3.15
CA LEU A 16 109.31 105.53 1.96
C LEU A 16 109.17 104.05 2.32
N SER A 17 110.04 103.54 3.20
CA SER A 17 109.97 102.14 3.65
C SER A 17 108.75 101.85 4.52
N GLU A 18 108.32 102.80 5.36
CA GLU A 18 107.08 102.71 6.13
C GLU A 18 105.86 102.73 5.20
N PHE A 19 105.85 103.62 4.20
CA PHE A 19 104.78 103.66 3.21
C PHE A 19 104.71 102.39 2.35
N ASP A 20 105.85 101.88 1.89
CA ASP A 20 105.89 100.61 1.14
C ASP A 20 105.46 99.43 2.01
N SER A 21 105.87 99.41 3.29
CA SER A 21 105.43 98.40 4.27
C SER A 21 103.93 98.47 4.55
N GLU A 22 103.38 99.68 4.75
CA GLU A 22 101.94 99.87 5.00
C GLU A 22 101.12 99.55 3.75
N LYS A 23 101.57 99.97 2.56
CA LYS A 23 100.95 99.59 1.28
C LYS A 23 100.94 98.08 1.08
N GLN A 24 102.04 97.40 1.37
CA GLN A 24 102.15 95.95 1.25
C GLN A 24 101.20 95.24 2.24
N SER A 25 101.16 95.70 3.50
CA SER A 25 100.22 95.20 4.51
C SER A 25 98.75 95.41 4.10
N ARG A 26 98.40 96.57 3.54
CA ARG A 26 97.04 96.83 3.03
C ARG A 26 96.68 95.98 1.81
N LEU A 27 97.66 95.69 0.94
CA LEU A 27 97.46 94.80 -0.20
C LEU A 27 97.24 93.35 0.27
N GLU A 28 98.01 92.90 1.26
CA GLU A 28 97.84 91.58 1.89
C GLU A 28 96.47 91.46 2.58
N GLU A 29 96.05 92.47 3.36
CA GLU A 29 94.70 92.53 3.95
C GLU A 29 93.60 92.48 2.87
N LEU A 30 93.79 93.17 1.74
CA LEU A 30 92.83 93.19 0.64
C LEU A 30 92.74 91.83 -0.07
N ASP A 31 93.88 91.17 -0.28
CA ASP A 31 93.95 89.84 -0.88
C ASP A 31 93.33 88.78 0.04
N GLU A 32 93.59 88.84 1.36
CA GLU A 32 92.92 87.98 2.35
C GLU A 32 91.40 88.18 2.36
N LEU A 33 90.93 89.44 2.32
CA LEU A 33 89.50 89.75 2.30
C LEU A 33 88.83 89.26 1.01
N LYS A 34 89.53 89.40 -0.13
CA LYS A 34 89.07 88.88 -1.42
C LYS A 34 88.99 87.35 -1.43
N ASP A 35 89.97 86.66 -0.86
CA ASP A 35 89.97 85.20 -0.77
C ASP A 35 88.86 84.70 0.17
N ASN A 36 88.63 85.36 1.31
CA ASN A 36 87.51 85.06 2.20
C ASN A 36 86.15 85.27 1.52
N LEU A 37 85.96 86.40 0.83
CA LEU A 37 84.74 86.66 0.05
C LEU A 37 84.52 85.59 -1.03
N LYS A 38 85.59 85.13 -1.67
CA LYS A 38 85.51 84.08 -2.67
C LYS A 38 85.07 82.74 -2.07
N LEU A 39 85.62 82.37 -0.91
CA LEU A 39 85.20 81.17 -0.16
C LEU A 39 83.72 81.25 0.25
N GLU A 40 83.27 82.43 0.71
CA GLU A 40 81.88 82.64 1.09
C GLU A 40 80.93 82.57 -0.12
N ILE A 41 81.32 83.15 -1.26
CA ILE A 41 80.59 83.03 -2.53
C ILE A 41 80.48 81.56 -2.97
N ASP A 42 81.55 80.79 -2.90
CA ASP A 42 81.54 79.39 -3.30
C ASP A 42 80.70 78.53 -2.34
N SER A 43 80.72 78.84 -1.04
CA SER A 43 79.82 78.24 -0.04
C SER A 43 78.35 78.55 -0.34
N LEU A 44 78.01 79.83 -0.61
CA LEU A 44 76.65 80.24 -0.96
C LEU A 44 76.17 79.58 -2.26
N LYS A 45 77.04 79.44 -3.27
CA LYS A 45 76.71 78.70 -4.50
C LYS A 45 76.38 77.24 -4.22
N SER A 46 77.16 76.58 -3.35
CA SER A 46 76.89 75.20 -2.94
C SER A 46 75.54 75.07 -2.23
N GLN A 47 75.21 76.02 -1.34
CA GLN A 47 73.91 76.06 -0.67
C GLN A 47 72.75 76.29 -1.66
N ILE A 48 72.91 77.20 -2.63
CA ILE A 48 71.91 77.45 -3.67
C ILE A 48 71.68 76.18 -4.51
N ALA A 49 72.75 75.50 -4.93
CA ALA A 49 72.63 74.24 -5.68
C ALA A 49 71.89 73.17 -4.87
N ASN A 50 72.19 73.03 -3.58
CA ASN A 50 71.45 72.10 -2.71
C ASN A 50 69.97 72.47 -2.60
N LEU A 51 69.64 73.75 -2.40
CA LEU A 51 68.25 74.21 -2.35
C LEU A 51 67.51 73.98 -3.68
N GLU A 52 68.18 74.13 -4.81
CA GLU A 52 67.61 73.82 -6.12
C GLU A 52 67.30 72.32 -6.27
N THR A 53 68.21 71.45 -5.82
CA THR A 53 67.95 70.00 -5.82
C THR A 53 66.79 69.61 -4.90
N GLU A 54 66.71 70.23 -3.71
CA GLU A 54 65.63 69.98 -2.75
C GLU A 54 64.28 70.46 -3.28
N LYS A 55 64.25 71.62 -3.95
CA LYS A 55 63.06 72.14 -4.63
C LYS A 55 62.56 71.19 -5.72
N GLU A 56 63.44 70.63 -6.55
CA GLU A 56 63.05 69.67 -7.58
C GLU A 56 62.55 68.35 -6.96
N ASN A 57 63.16 67.88 -5.86
CA ASN A 57 62.67 66.70 -5.14
C ASN A 57 61.27 66.93 -4.55
N LEU A 58 61.05 68.08 -3.88
CA LEU A 58 59.72 68.46 -3.37
C LEU A 58 58.67 68.53 -4.48
N LYS A 59 59.04 69.06 -5.64
CA LYS A 59 58.14 69.13 -6.81
C LYS A 59 57.77 67.74 -7.34
N SER A 60 58.72 66.80 -7.34
CA SER A 60 58.47 65.40 -7.68
C SER A 60 57.52 64.73 -6.68
N GLN A 61 57.73 64.96 -5.38
CA GLN A 61 56.85 64.45 -4.32
C GLN A 61 55.43 65.01 -4.42
N ILE A 62 55.29 66.33 -4.60
CA ILE A 62 53.99 66.98 -4.81
C ILE A 62 53.26 66.37 -6.01
N SER A 63 53.98 66.13 -7.11
CA SER A 63 53.41 65.52 -8.32
C SER A 63 52.90 64.10 -8.04
N SER A 64 53.68 63.32 -7.29
CA SER A 64 53.32 61.95 -6.88
C SER A 64 52.11 61.95 -5.94
N THR A 65 52.10 62.82 -4.92
CA THR A 65 50.96 62.98 -4.00
C THR A 65 49.70 63.41 -4.74
N LYS A 66 49.83 64.31 -5.72
CA LYS A 66 48.70 64.75 -6.54
C LYS A 66 48.15 63.62 -7.41
N SER A 67 49.01 62.80 -8.02
CA SER A 67 48.56 61.63 -8.77
C SER A 67 47.87 60.59 -7.88
N PHE A 68 48.39 60.38 -6.66
CA PHE A 68 47.74 59.52 -5.68
C PHE A 68 46.37 60.05 -5.27
N HIS A 69 46.26 61.34 -4.92
CA HIS A 69 44.99 61.98 -4.59
C HIS A 69 43.97 61.83 -5.73
N LYS A 70 44.40 62.09 -6.97
CA LYS A 70 43.54 61.90 -8.16
C LYS A 70 43.05 60.45 -8.23
N SER A 71 43.95 59.47 -8.22
CA SER A 71 43.58 58.05 -8.34
C SER A 71 42.58 57.55 -7.29
N ILE A 72 42.54 58.16 -6.10
CA ILE A 72 41.67 57.73 -5.00
C ILE A 72 40.36 58.52 -4.95
N PHE A 73 40.39 59.83 -5.21
CA PHE A 73 39.28 60.75 -4.91
C PHE A 73 38.71 61.51 -6.13
N GLU A 74 39.50 61.75 -7.17
CA GLU A 74 39.07 62.47 -8.38
C GLU A 74 39.20 61.51 -9.56
N GLY A 75 38.10 60.87 -9.94
CA GLY A 75 38.11 59.65 -10.77
C GLY A 75 39.02 59.67 -12.00
N ASP A 76 39.38 58.47 -12.47
CA ASP A 76 40.21 58.31 -13.67
C ASP A 76 39.56 58.95 -14.92
N ASP A 77 40.20 58.87 -16.08
CA ASP A 77 39.67 59.44 -17.33
C ASP A 77 38.31 58.82 -17.76
N ASN A 78 37.83 57.76 -17.07
CA ASN A 78 36.52 57.13 -17.21
C ASN A 78 35.53 57.45 -16.07
N GLY A 79 35.93 58.25 -15.07
CA GLY A 79 35.07 58.71 -13.98
C GLY A 79 34.94 57.77 -12.78
N VAL A 80 35.77 56.73 -12.67
CA VAL A 80 35.72 55.76 -11.56
C VAL A 80 36.48 56.29 -10.34
N ILE A 81 35.81 56.38 -9.18
CA ILE A 81 36.38 56.85 -7.91
C ILE A 81 36.47 55.66 -6.95
N ILE A 82 37.68 55.24 -6.59
CA ILE A 82 37.92 54.09 -5.68
C ILE A 82 37.21 54.27 -4.33
N SER A 83 37.10 55.50 -3.83
CA SER A 83 36.35 55.80 -2.60
C SER A 83 34.87 55.40 -2.69
N ASN A 84 34.23 55.56 -3.85
CA ASN A 84 32.82 55.19 -4.04
C ASN A 84 32.66 53.67 -4.13
N ASP A 85 33.60 52.97 -4.77
CA ASP A 85 33.59 51.51 -4.84
C ASP A 85 33.74 50.87 -3.44
N ILE A 86 34.62 51.43 -2.61
CA ILE A 86 34.78 51.00 -1.20
C ILE A 86 33.47 51.22 -0.43
N GLU A 87 32.82 52.37 -0.60
CA GLU A 87 31.54 52.66 0.04
C GLU A 87 30.43 51.70 -0.45
N GLY A 88 30.40 51.41 -1.74
CA GLY A 88 29.52 50.39 -2.34
C GLY A 88 29.74 49.00 -1.75
N PHE A 89 30.99 48.55 -1.64
CA PHE A 89 31.31 47.27 -0.99
C PHE A 89 30.90 47.27 0.49
N VAL A 90 31.10 48.36 1.22
CA VAL A 90 30.68 48.46 2.63
C VAL A 90 29.16 48.30 2.76
N ASP A 91 28.39 48.90 1.85
CA ASP A 91 26.93 48.77 1.86
C ASP A 91 26.46 47.37 1.43
N GLU A 92 27.12 46.75 0.44
CA GLU A 92 26.90 45.34 0.11
C GLU A 92 27.19 44.43 1.32
N PHE A 93 28.30 44.64 2.03
CA PHE A 93 28.63 43.86 3.24
C PHE A 93 27.59 44.05 4.35
N LYS A 94 27.03 45.25 4.53
CA LYS A 94 25.94 45.48 5.48
C LYS A 94 24.67 44.72 5.09
N ASN A 95 24.34 44.69 3.79
CA ASN A 95 23.18 43.97 3.28
C ASN A 95 23.34 42.47 3.48
N HIS A 96 24.48 41.89 3.07
CA HIS A 96 24.77 40.47 3.30
C HIS A 96 24.77 40.11 4.78
N LYS A 97 25.30 40.99 5.65
CA LYS A 97 25.23 40.78 7.10
C LYS A 97 23.78 40.70 7.59
N LYS A 98 22.89 41.54 7.06
CA LYS A 98 21.47 41.51 7.40
C LYS A 98 20.81 40.22 6.93
N GLU A 99 21.05 39.81 5.69
CA GLU A 99 20.54 38.54 5.15
C GLU A 99 21.01 37.33 5.97
N ILE A 100 22.27 37.31 6.41
CA ILE A 100 22.81 36.25 7.27
C ILE A 100 22.10 36.22 8.64
N ILE A 101 21.76 37.39 9.20
CA ILE A 101 21.00 37.47 10.45
C ILE A 101 19.58 36.93 10.27
N ASP A 102 18.93 37.29 9.17
CA ASP A 102 17.57 36.82 8.86
C ASP A 102 17.56 35.29 8.65
N ILE A 103 18.51 34.75 7.86
CA ILE A 103 18.67 33.30 7.66
C ILE A 103 18.93 32.59 9.00
N LYS A 104 19.75 33.17 9.87
CA LYS A 104 20.00 32.59 11.20
C LYS A 104 18.70 32.51 12.01
N SER A 105 17.89 33.56 12.00
CA SER A 105 16.58 33.57 12.67
C SER A 105 15.65 32.49 12.10
N ASP A 106 15.63 32.29 10.79
CA ASP A 106 14.82 31.25 10.17
C ASP A 106 15.30 29.85 10.56
N ILE A 107 16.61 29.61 10.61
CA ILE A 107 17.19 28.34 11.07
C ILE A 107 16.80 28.05 12.51
N ASP A 108 16.89 29.05 13.39
CA ASP A 108 16.50 28.91 14.80
C ASP A 108 15.00 28.57 14.91
N ASN A 109 14.14 29.26 14.16
CA ASN A 109 12.70 28.96 14.12
C ASN A 109 12.40 27.52 13.63
N TYR A 110 13.06 27.06 12.56
CA TYR A 110 12.86 25.70 12.06
C TYR A 110 13.38 24.65 13.04
N ARG A 111 14.52 24.91 13.69
CA ARG A 111 15.05 24.03 14.73
C ARG A 111 14.04 23.88 15.87
N ASP A 112 13.47 24.99 16.31
CA ASP A 112 12.49 25.05 17.38
C ASP A 112 11.18 24.32 17.00
N GLU A 113 10.73 24.41 15.75
CA GLU A 113 9.56 23.66 15.27
C GLU A 113 9.82 22.14 15.19
N ILE A 114 11.03 21.74 14.75
CA ILE A 114 11.41 20.33 14.59
C ILE A 114 11.59 19.65 15.95
N PHE A 115 12.41 20.25 16.82
CA PHE A 115 12.85 19.64 18.07
C PHE A 115 12.02 20.07 19.27
N GLY A 116 11.41 21.25 19.22
CA GLY A 116 10.74 21.87 20.35
C GLY A 116 11.60 22.90 21.06
N THR A 117 10.97 23.64 21.97
CA THR A 117 11.59 24.68 22.78
C THR A 117 11.27 24.48 24.24
N GLU A 118 12.00 25.13 25.15
CA GLU A 118 11.62 25.21 26.55
C GLU A 118 10.88 26.54 26.80
N ASP A 119 9.75 26.47 27.49
CA ASP A 119 9.02 27.61 28.04
C ASP A 119 9.86 28.35 29.10
N GLU A 120 9.51 29.60 29.44
CA GLU A 120 10.08 30.39 30.54
C GLU A 120 10.00 29.64 31.89
N ASP A 121 9.04 28.74 32.04
CA ASP A 121 8.86 27.85 33.21
C ASP A 121 9.67 26.53 33.12
N GLY A 122 10.49 26.34 32.08
CA GLY A 122 11.29 25.13 31.85
C GLY A 122 10.51 23.91 31.35
N ASN A 123 9.28 24.12 30.87
CA ASN A 123 8.45 23.06 30.28
C ASN A 123 8.81 22.86 28.81
N GLU A 124 9.08 21.62 28.42
CA GLU A 124 9.41 21.25 27.04
C GLU A 124 8.16 21.33 26.14
N ILE A 125 8.15 22.29 25.22
CA ILE A 125 7.19 22.43 24.14
C ILE A 125 7.56 21.41 23.06
N GLN A 126 6.75 20.37 22.93
CA GLN A 126 7.03 19.26 22.01
C GLN A 126 7.03 19.69 20.54
N GLY A 127 8.18 19.51 19.89
CA GLY A 127 8.34 19.66 18.44
C GLY A 127 7.70 18.56 17.62
N LEU A 128 7.90 18.63 16.31
CA LEU A 128 7.41 17.62 15.36
C LEU A 128 7.98 16.22 15.63
N GLU A 129 9.23 16.11 16.10
CA GLU A 129 9.86 14.82 16.40
C GLU A 129 9.09 14.05 17.50
N HIS A 130 8.78 14.72 18.61
CA HIS A 130 7.98 14.15 19.71
C HIS A 130 6.58 13.74 19.27
N LYS A 131 5.94 14.54 18.40
CA LYS A 131 4.64 14.19 17.82
C LYS A 131 4.72 12.95 16.94
N ILE A 132 5.77 12.81 16.14
CA ILE A 132 5.97 11.63 15.29
C ILE A 132 6.22 10.39 16.15
N GLU A 133 7.07 10.47 17.17
CA GLU A 133 7.38 9.31 18.01
C GLU A 133 6.17 8.88 18.86
N SER A 134 5.38 9.84 19.37
CA SER A 134 4.13 9.53 20.07
C SER A 134 3.07 8.90 19.15
N LEU A 135 2.92 9.40 17.91
CA LEU A 135 2.04 8.78 16.90
C LEU A 135 2.48 7.36 16.56
N LYS A 136 3.78 7.14 16.38
CA LYS A 136 4.36 5.83 16.09
C LYS A 136 4.12 4.84 17.24
N SER A 137 4.34 5.26 18.48
CA SER A 137 4.06 4.46 19.68
C SER A 137 2.56 4.14 19.81
N GLY A 138 1.69 5.12 19.54
CA GLY A 138 0.24 4.96 19.49
C GLY A 138 -0.20 3.94 18.45
N LEU A 139 0.32 4.04 17.22
CA LEU A 139 0.07 3.08 16.13
C LEU A 139 0.53 1.67 16.50
N GLN A 140 1.73 1.53 17.08
CA GLN A 140 2.25 0.22 17.50
C GLN A 140 1.37 -0.42 18.57
N THR A 141 0.88 0.38 19.52
CA THR A 141 -0.06 -0.07 20.55
C THR A 141 -1.41 -0.48 19.95
N ALA A 142 -1.94 0.32 19.02
CA ALA A 142 -3.18 0.00 18.32
C ALA A 142 -3.08 -1.31 17.53
N ILE A 143 -1.99 -1.50 16.77
CA ILE A 143 -1.72 -2.75 16.04
C ILE A 143 -1.67 -3.95 16.99
N LYS A 144 -1.00 -3.81 18.14
CA LYS A 144 -0.93 -4.88 19.14
C LYS A 144 -2.30 -5.22 19.72
N ASN A 145 -3.11 -4.20 20.03
CA ASN A 145 -4.47 -4.40 20.55
C ASN A 145 -5.38 -5.07 19.52
N THR A 146 -5.40 -4.58 18.28
CA THR A 146 -6.17 -5.20 17.19
C THR A 146 -5.75 -6.64 16.94
N LYS A 147 -4.45 -6.95 17.00
CA LYS A 147 -3.97 -8.34 16.88
C LYS A 147 -4.54 -9.22 17.99
N ASN A 148 -4.48 -8.77 19.24
CA ASN A 148 -5.03 -9.52 20.37
C ASN A 148 -6.55 -9.71 20.25
N GLU A 149 -7.28 -8.69 19.78
CA GLU A 149 -8.73 -8.79 19.55
C GLU A 149 -9.06 -9.81 18.46
N VAL A 150 -8.32 -9.82 17.34
CA VAL A 150 -8.48 -10.81 16.27
C VAL A 150 -8.15 -12.21 16.77
N ASP A 151 -7.05 -12.39 17.50
CA ASP A 151 -6.66 -13.70 18.05
C ASP A 151 -7.72 -14.23 19.04
N ASN A 152 -8.26 -13.35 19.89
CA ASN A 152 -9.36 -13.70 20.80
C ASN A 152 -10.65 -14.05 20.03
N PHE A 153 -11.01 -13.28 19.01
CA PHE A 153 -12.19 -13.53 18.18
C PHE A 153 -12.10 -14.87 17.43
N VAL A 154 -10.92 -15.19 16.88
CA VAL A 154 -10.66 -16.48 16.22
C VAL A 154 -10.77 -17.63 17.24
N ALA A 155 -10.21 -17.47 18.44
CA ALA A 155 -10.32 -18.48 19.50
C ALA A 155 -11.77 -18.68 19.97
N GLU A 156 -12.54 -17.60 20.13
CA GLU A 156 -13.95 -17.65 20.49
C GLU A 156 -14.79 -18.34 19.40
N HIS A 157 -14.58 -17.99 18.13
CA HIS A 157 -15.29 -18.64 17.02
C HIS A 157 -14.94 -20.12 16.90
N LYS A 158 -13.67 -20.49 17.09
CA LYS A 158 -13.24 -21.90 17.06
C LYS A 158 -13.91 -22.71 18.17
N THR A 159 -13.93 -22.19 19.39
CA THR A 159 -14.61 -22.85 20.52
C THR A 159 -16.13 -22.94 20.29
N HIS A 160 -16.77 -21.89 19.76
CA HIS A 160 -18.20 -21.90 19.43
C HIS A 160 -18.53 -22.94 18.35
N GLN A 161 -17.72 -23.04 17.30
CA GLN A 161 -17.88 -24.05 16.25
C GLN A 161 -17.70 -25.47 16.78
N GLU A 162 -16.69 -25.70 17.61
CA GLU A 162 -16.48 -26.99 18.28
C GLU A 162 -17.66 -27.36 19.17
N ASP A 163 -18.24 -26.41 19.90
CA ASP A 163 -19.41 -26.64 20.76
C ASP A 163 -20.68 -26.91 19.95
N LEU A 164 -20.93 -26.18 18.87
CA LEU A 164 -22.01 -26.47 17.94
C LEU A 164 -21.83 -27.85 17.31
N PHE A 165 -20.60 -28.19 16.90
CA PHE A 165 -20.28 -29.50 16.38
C PHE A 165 -20.53 -30.58 17.42
N LYS A 166 -20.12 -30.40 18.68
CA LYS A 166 -20.41 -31.34 19.78
C LYS A 166 -21.91 -31.45 20.08
N LYS A 167 -22.67 -30.35 20.00
CA LYS A 167 -24.14 -30.38 20.17
C LYS A 167 -24.82 -31.16 19.04
N ILE A 168 -24.44 -30.87 17.80
CA ILE A 168 -24.94 -31.60 16.62
C ILE A 168 -24.49 -33.06 16.66
N GLU A 169 -23.24 -33.32 17.06
CA GLU A 169 -22.73 -34.66 17.29
C GLU A 169 -23.53 -35.34 18.40
N SER A 170 -23.83 -34.71 19.53
CA SER A 170 -24.64 -35.31 20.59
C SER A 170 -26.04 -35.67 20.10
N LEU A 171 -26.68 -34.76 19.36
CA LEU A 171 -27.97 -35.01 18.71
C LEU A 171 -27.89 -36.16 17.68
N LEU A 172 -26.76 -36.32 16.98
CA LEU A 172 -26.56 -37.38 15.99
C LEU A 172 -26.08 -38.72 16.57
N LYS A 173 -25.17 -38.70 17.56
CA LYS A 173 -24.40 -39.83 18.14
C LYS A 173 -25.24 -40.69 19.07
N GLY A 174 -26.39 -40.19 19.52
CA GLY A 174 -27.28 -40.94 20.41
C GLY A 174 -27.79 -42.27 19.82
N ALA A 175 -27.96 -42.35 18.49
CA ALA A 175 -28.36 -43.57 17.78
C ALA A 175 -28.45 -43.35 16.25
N SER A 176 -28.41 -42.10 15.78
CA SER A 176 -29.15 -41.73 14.58
C SER A 176 -28.48 -42.06 13.25
N THR A 177 -27.16 -42.08 13.06
CA THR A 177 -26.62 -42.37 11.70
C THR A 177 -26.75 -43.85 11.33
N VAL A 178 -26.41 -44.74 12.27
CA VAL A 178 -26.64 -46.18 12.12
C VAL A 178 -28.14 -46.50 12.18
N ALA A 179 -28.91 -45.84 13.05
CA ALA A 179 -30.36 -46.03 13.08
C ALA A 179 -31.08 -45.40 11.88
N LEU A 180 -30.59 -44.30 11.28
CA LEU A 180 -31.12 -43.72 10.03
C LEU A 180 -30.76 -44.63 8.88
N ALA A 181 -29.51 -45.08 8.75
CA ALA A 181 -29.14 -46.04 7.72
C ALA A 181 -29.96 -47.33 7.85
N LYS A 182 -30.18 -47.82 9.07
CA LYS A 182 -31.05 -48.96 9.35
C LYS A 182 -32.52 -48.66 9.04
N ALA A 183 -33.06 -47.51 9.43
CA ALA A 183 -34.44 -47.12 9.17
C ALA A 183 -34.69 -46.91 7.66
N PHE A 184 -33.76 -46.29 6.94
CA PHE A 184 -33.83 -46.16 5.48
C PHE A 184 -33.73 -47.52 4.79
N ASN A 185 -32.89 -48.43 5.29
CA ASN A 185 -32.83 -49.80 4.80
C ASN A 185 -34.14 -50.57 5.07
N GLU A 186 -34.72 -50.46 6.26
CA GLU A 186 -36.01 -51.07 6.62
C GLU A 186 -37.15 -50.50 5.74
N HIS A 187 -37.17 -49.19 5.51
CA HIS A 187 -38.11 -48.55 4.57
C HIS A 187 -37.92 -49.07 3.14
N LYS A 188 -36.67 -49.11 2.63
CA LYS A 188 -36.34 -49.69 1.32
C LYS A 188 -36.80 -51.14 1.19
N GLU A 189 -36.59 -51.95 2.23
CA GLU A 189 -36.98 -53.37 2.24
C GLU A 189 -38.49 -53.55 2.32
N SER A 190 -39.21 -52.68 3.02
CA SER A 190 -40.68 -52.68 3.05
C SER A 190 -41.30 -52.52 1.64
N PHE A 191 -40.63 -51.79 0.75
CA PHE A 191 -41.04 -51.64 -0.64
C PHE A 191 -40.80 -52.91 -1.47
N ASN A 192 -39.85 -53.79 -1.13
CA ASN A 192 -39.68 -55.08 -1.82
C ASN A 192 -40.93 -55.95 -1.68
N ARG A 193 -41.47 -56.06 -0.45
CA ARG A 193 -42.71 -56.82 -0.20
C ARG A 193 -43.88 -56.23 -0.98
N THR A 194 -44.03 -54.91 -0.94
CA THR A 194 -45.10 -54.19 -1.64
C THR A 194 -44.97 -54.35 -3.16
N ASN A 195 -43.77 -54.21 -3.74
CA ASN A 195 -43.49 -54.45 -5.16
C ASN A 195 -43.79 -55.89 -5.57
N ASN A 196 -43.49 -56.88 -4.73
CA ASN A 196 -43.81 -58.28 -4.99
C ASN A 196 -45.32 -58.55 -4.97
N ILE A 197 -46.08 -57.90 -4.08
CA ILE A 197 -47.55 -57.97 -4.07
C ILE A 197 -48.13 -57.38 -5.37
N TRP A 198 -47.68 -56.19 -5.78
CA TRP A 198 -48.14 -55.58 -7.04
C TRP A 198 -47.75 -56.39 -8.28
N LEU A 199 -46.56 -57.02 -8.27
CA LEU A 199 -46.15 -57.96 -9.31
C LEU A 199 -47.08 -59.19 -9.34
N GLY A 200 -47.40 -59.75 -8.17
CA GLY A 200 -48.34 -60.87 -8.06
C GLY A 200 -49.73 -60.51 -8.58
N LEU A 201 -50.25 -59.33 -8.22
CA LEU A 201 -51.53 -58.81 -8.70
C LEU A 201 -51.52 -58.59 -10.22
N PHE A 202 -50.43 -58.08 -10.78
CA PHE A 202 -50.26 -57.95 -12.23
C PHE A 202 -50.30 -59.31 -12.93
N VAL A 203 -49.54 -60.29 -12.45
CA VAL A 203 -49.54 -61.65 -13.02
C VAL A 203 -50.90 -62.31 -12.87
N PHE A 204 -51.56 -62.14 -11.71
CA PHE A 204 -52.92 -62.65 -11.47
C PHE A 204 -53.94 -62.03 -12.43
N SER A 205 -53.83 -60.73 -12.74
CA SER A 205 -54.70 -60.07 -13.71
C SER A 205 -54.59 -60.70 -15.11
N ILE A 206 -53.37 -61.04 -15.54
CA ILE A 206 -53.11 -61.69 -16.82
C ILE A 206 -53.69 -63.12 -16.81
N ILE A 207 -53.44 -63.88 -15.73
CA ILE A 207 -53.98 -65.24 -15.58
C ILE A 207 -55.52 -65.22 -15.56
N SER A 208 -56.13 -64.23 -14.91
CA SER A 208 -57.59 -64.07 -14.88
C SER A 208 -58.16 -63.82 -16.28
N ILE A 209 -57.53 -62.94 -17.07
CA ILE A 209 -57.90 -62.70 -18.48
C ILE A 209 -57.77 -63.99 -19.30
N MET A 210 -56.65 -64.71 -19.14
CA MET A 210 -56.42 -66.00 -19.84
C MET A 210 -57.45 -67.06 -19.40
N GLY A 211 -57.80 -67.12 -18.12
CA GLY A 211 -58.77 -68.07 -17.57
C GLY A 211 -60.19 -67.81 -18.04
N ILE A 212 -60.64 -66.55 -18.06
CA ILE A 212 -61.94 -66.16 -18.63
C ILE A 212 -62.01 -66.51 -20.11
N SER A 213 -60.91 -66.29 -20.84
CA SER A 213 -60.83 -66.61 -22.27
C SER A 213 -60.88 -68.12 -22.52
N ALA A 214 -60.13 -68.92 -21.76
CA ALA A 214 -60.16 -70.38 -21.86
C ALA A 214 -61.52 -70.98 -21.46
N TRP A 215 -62.15 -70.45 -20.40
CA TRP A 215 -63.49 -70.87 -19.98
C TRP A 215 -64.56 -70.53 -21.02
N GLY A 216 -64.49 -69.34 -21.60
CA GLY A 216 -65.35 -68.94 -22.72
C GLY A 216 -65.18 -69.83 -23.95
N PHE A 217 -63.94 -70.27 -24.24
CA PHE A 217 -63.64 -71.16 -25.37
C PHE A 217 -64.21 -72.57 -25.19
N VAL A 218 -64.12 -73.15 -23.98
CA VAL A 218 -64.71 -74.47 -23.67
C VAL A 218 -66.23 -74.42 -23.74
N ARG A 219 -66.85 -73.32 -23.28
CA ARG A 219 -68.31 -73.14 -23.29
C ARG A 219 -68.88 -72.80 -24.67
N ALA A 220 -68.03 -72.40 -25.61
CA ALA A 220 -68.36 -72.18 -27.01
C ALA A 220 -68.16 -73.43 -27.89
N GLU A 221 -68.02 -74.63 -27.29
CA GLU A 221 -67.83 -75.89 -28.01
C GLU A 221 -66.68 -75.87 -29.03
N TYR A 222 -65.62 -75.11 -28.73
CA TYR A 222 -64.46 -74.93 -29.60
C TYR A 222 -64.74 -74.20 -30.93
N GLU A 223 -65.94 -73.62 -31.10
CA GLU A 223 -66.28 -72.81 -32.26
C GLU A 223 -65.95 -71.33 -32.05
N PHE A 224 -65.03 -70.81 -32.88
CA PHE A 224 -64.59 -69.42 -32.83
C PHE A 224 -65.73 -68.41 -33.06
N LYS A 225 -66.77 -68.83 -33.78
CA LYS A 225 -67.93 -68.00 -34.16
C LYS A 225 -68.83 -67.66 -32.97
N ASP A 226 -68.84 -68.47 -31.92
CA ASP A 226 -69.65 -68.24 -30.71
C ASP A 226 -68.84 -67.68 -29.54
N MET A 227 -67.51 -67.68 -29.65
CA MET A 227 -66.60 -67.16 -28.62
C MET A 227 -66.85 -65.68 -28.29
N TRP A 228 -67.21 -64.85 -29.28
CA TRP A 228 -67.42 -63.41 -29.09
C TRP A 228 -68.57 -63.10 -28.12
N LYS A 229 -69.63 -63.94 -28.07
CA LYS A 229 -70.78 -63.75 -27.16
C LYS A 229 -70.34 -63.86 -25.70
N TYR A 230 -69.43 -64.79 -25.42
CA TYR A 230 -68.88 -65.01 -24.09
C TYR A 230 -67.83 -63.96 -23.72
N THR A 231 -67.03 -63.48 -24.68
CA THR A 231 -66.10 -62.36 -24.44
C THR A 231 -66.84 -61.05 -24.14
N VAL A 232 -67.90 -60.73 -24.88
CA VAL A 232 -68.71 -59.53 -24.65
C VAL A 232 -69.54 -59.64 -23.37
N GLY A 233 -70.08 -60.83 -23.05
CA GLY A 233 -70.80 -61.06 -21.80
C GLY A 233 -69.94 -60.90 -20.54
N ASN A 234 -68.64 -61.17 -20.64
CA ASN A 234 -67.68 -61.04 -19.53
C ASN A 234 -66.88 -59.72 -19.57
N LEU A 235 -67.27 -58.76 -20.41
CA LEU A 235 -66.55 -57.50 -20.62
C LEU A 235 -66.32 -56.69 -19.33
N PRO A 236 -67.25 -56.62 -18.34
CA PRO A 236 -66.97 -55.96 -17.06
C PRO A 236 -65.80 -56.59 -16.28
N PHE A 237 -65.66 -57.92 -16.35
CA PHE A 237 -64.57 -58.63 -15.67
C PHE A 237 -63.25 -58.48 -16.40
N LEU A 238 -63.26 -58.51 -17.74
CA LEU A 238 -62.07 -58.25 -18.56
C LEU A 238 -61.58 -56.80 -18.41
N ALA A 239 -62.51 -55.83 -18.42
CA ALA A 239 -62.19 -54.43 -18.17
C ALA A 239 -61.61 -54.21 -16.76
N GLY A 240 -62.20 -54.86 -15.74
CA GLY A 240 -61.68 -54.84 -14.38
C GLY A 240 -60.26 -55.44 -14.27
N ALA A 241 -59.99 -56.53 -14.99
CA ALA A 241 -58.66 -57.16 -14.99
C ALA A 241 -57.61 -56.31 -15.74
N VAL A 242 -57.95 -55.72 -16.89
CA VAL A 242 -57.06 -54.79 -17.61
C VAL A 242 -56.76 -53.54 -16.79
N TRP A 243 -57.78 -52.97 -16.14
CA TRP A 243 -57.61 -51.85 -15.21
C TRP A 243 -56.67 -52.22 -14.06
N LEU A 244 -56.87 -53.39 -13.45
CA LEU A 244 -56.02 -53.89 -12.37
C LEU A 244 -54.57 -54.12 -12.83
N ALA A 245 -54.35 -54.59 -14.06
CA ALA A 245 -53.02 -54.75 -14.64
C ALA A 245 -52.27 -53.41 -14.75
N ILE A 246 -52.94 -52.40 -15.31
CA ILE A 246 -52.36 -51.07 -15.54
C ILE A 246 -52.11 -50.36 -14.22
N TYR A 247 -53.09 -50.40 -13.32
CA TYR A 247 -52.97 -49.82 -11.97
C TYR A 247 -51.82 -50.46 -11.19
N SER A 248 -51.73 -51.80 -11.19
CA SER A 248 -50.65 -52.54 -10.51
C SER A 248 -49.28 -52.22 -11.11
N SER A 249 -49.19 -52.05 -12.43
CA SER A 249 -47.95 -51.67 -13.11
C SER A 249 -47.49 -50.25 -12.72
N LYS A 250 -48.40 -49.28 -12.72
CA LYS A 250 -48.10 -47.89 -12.32
C LYS A 250 -47.68 -47.80 -10.86
N GLN A 251 -48.43 -48.43 -9.96
CA GLN A 251 -48.10 -48.46 -8.54
C GLN A 251 -46.75 -49.12 -8.26
N ARG A 252 -46.41 -50.19 -9.01
CA ARG A 252 -45.10 -50.84 -8.92
C ARG A 252 -43.96 -49.89 -9.32
N SER A 253 -44.12 -49.14 -10.40
CA SER A 253 -43.12 -48.17 -10.86
C SER A 253 -42.86 -47.07 -9.82
N GLN A 254 -43.93 -46.52 -9.24
CA GLN A 254 -43.83 -45.51 -8.17
C GLN A 254 -43.13 -46.05 -6.92
N ASN A 255 -43.48 -47.27 -6.49
CA ASN A 255 -42.83 -47.91 -5.34
C ASN A 255 -41.33 -48.16 -5.59
N LYS A 256 -40.94 -48.54 -6.81
CA LYS A 256 -39.51 -48.69 -7.17
C LYS A 256 -38.75 -47.38 -7.12
N ARG A 257 -39.37 -46.26 -7.52
CA ARG A 257 -38.75 -44.94 -7.43
C ARG A 257 -38.50 -44.55 -5.97
N LEU A 258 -39.52 -44.69 -5.12
CA LEU A 258 -39.37 -44.46 -3.67
C LEU A 258 -38.29 -45.36 -3.06
N GLN A 259 -38.24 -46.62 -3.47
CA GLN A 259 -37.20 -47.55 -3.03
C GLN A 259 -35.79 -47.06 -3.39
N GLN A 260 -35.58 -46.50 -4.59
CA GLN A 260 -34.30 -45.93 -5.01
C GLN A 260 -33.94 -44.68 -4.21
N GLU A 261 -34.90 -43.82 -3.90
CA GLU A 261 -34.69 -42.63 -3.05
C GLU A 261 -34.23 -43.03 -1.64
N TYR A 262 -34.90 -44.01 -1.01
CA TYR A 262 -34.49 -44.49 0.31
C TYR A 262 -33.13 -45.22 0.27
N ALA A 263 -32.81 -45.93 -0.82
CA ALA A 263 -31.49 -46.52 -1.00
C ALA A 263 -30.40 -45.44 -1.11
N TYR A 264 -30.66 -44.37 -1.86
CA TYR A 264 -29.74 -43.23 -1.94
C TYR A 264 -29.53 -42.55 -0.58
N LYS A 265 -30.61 -42.34 0.19
CA LYS A 265 -30.53 -41.80 1.56
C LYS A 265 -29.75 -42.71 2.53
N GLU A 266 -29.90 -44.02 2.39
CA GLU A 266 -29.12 -45.01 3.14
C GLU A 266 -27.62 -44.94 2.82
N ASP A 267 -27.27 -44.89 1.53
CA ASP A 267 -25.88 -44.85 1.09
C ASP A 267 -25.18 -43.56 1.55
N ILE A 268 -25.86 -42.41 1.49
CA ILE A 268 -25.33 -41.14 2.02
C ILE A 268 -25.13 -41.20 3.54
N ALA A 269 -26.06 -41.80 4.28
CA ALA A 269 -25.89 -41.99 5.72
C ALA A 269 -24.66 -42.87 6.07
N LYS A 270 -24.39 -43.91 5.27
CA LYS A 270 -23.20 -44.77 5.42
C LYS A 270 -21.90 -44.04 5.05
N VAL A 271 -21.89 -43.32 3.94
CA VAL A 271 -20.73 -42.53 3.49
C VAL A 271 -20.38 -41.47 4.53
N TYR A 272 -21.37 -40.77 5.07
CA TYR A 272 -21.14 -39.82 6.16
C TYR A 272 -20.52 -40.49 7.39
N TYR A 273 -20.98 -41.69 7.76
CA TYR A 273 -20.39 -42.43 8.87
C TYR A 273 -18.94 -42.82 8.60
N GLY A 274 -18.62 -43.34 7.42
CA GLY A 274 -17.25 -43.72 7.05
C GLY A 274 -16.30 -42.52 7.04
N LEU A 275 -16.69 -41.44 6.37
CA LEU A 275 -15.90 -40.20 6.32
C LEU A 275 -15.76 -39.55 7.69
N LYS A 276 -16.79 -39.64 8.55
CA LYS A 276 -16.71 -39.15 9.94
C LYS A 276 -15.62 -39.88 10.72
N GLU A 277 -15.48 -41.19 10.52
CA GLU A 277 -14.47 -41.99 11.22
C GLU A 277 -13.07 -41.66 10.71
N GLU A 278 -12.89 -41.54 9.39
CA GLU A 278 -11.62 -41.14 8.76
C GLU A 278 -11.15 -39.74 9.21
N ILE A 279 -12.07 -38.78 9.36
CA ILE A 279 -11.75 -37.41 9.81
C ILE A 279 -11.32 -37.36 11.29
N LYS A 280 -11.81 -38.29 12.14
CA LYS A 280 -11.35 -38.37 13.54
C LYS A 280 -9.91 -38.85 13.66
N GLU A 281 -9.41 -39.58 12.68
CA GLU A 281 -8.05 -40.12 12.66
C GLU A 281 -7.01 -39.10 12.15
N LEU A 282 -7.45 -37.97 11.57
CA LEU A 282 -6.58 -36.91 11.06
C LEU A 282 -6.17 -35.91 12.17
N PRO A 283 -4.92 -35.40 12.16
CA PRO A 283 -4.46 -34.37 13.09
C PRO A 283 -5.26 -33.07 12.95
N ASP A 284 -5.61 -32.45 14.08
CA ASP A 284 -6.45 -31.24 14.14
C ASP A 284 -5.83 -30.09 13.33
N SER A 285 -6.46 -29.82 12.18
CA SER A 285 -6.14 -28.74 11.27
C SER A 285 -7.41 -27.95 10.99
N ASP A 286 -7.30 -26.67 10.63
CA ASP A 286 -8.48 -25.84 10.31
C ASP A 286 -9.32 -26.44 9.17
N ASN A 287 -8.69 -27.21 8.28
CA ASN A 287 -9.35 -27.98 7.21
C ASN A 287 -10.34 -29.05 7.75
N GLN A 288 -10.11 -29.56 8.96
CA GLN A 288 -10.96 -30.59 9.58
C GLN A 288 -12.34 -30.03 9.94
N VAL A 289 -12.40 -28.76 10.38
CA VAL A 289 -13.66 -28.09 10.74
C VAL A 289 -14.48 -27.79 9.48
N GLU A 290 -13.84 -27.26 8.43
CA GLU A 290 -14.50 -26.97 7.16
C GLU A 290 -15.07 -28.26 6.50
N LEU A 291 -14.31 -29.35 6.54
CA LEU A 291 -14.75 -30.62 5.97
C LEU A 291 -15.95 -31.21 6.73
N LYS A 292 -15.92 -31.15 8.07
CA LYS A 292 -17.05 -31.56 8.93
C LYS A 292 -18.32 -30.77 8.62
N GLU A 293 -18.20 -29.46 8.41
CA GLU A 293 -19.34 -28.59 8.08
C GLU A 293 -19.94 -28.93 6.71
N LYS A 294 -19.12 -29.07 5.67
CA LYS A 294 -19.57 -29.44 4.32
C LYS A 294 -20.29 -30.78 4.30
N MET A 295 -19.76 -31.78 5.00
CA MET A 295 -20.38 -33.09 5.10
C MET A 295 -21.72 -33.07 5.83
N LEU A 296 -21.81 -32.35 6.95
CA LEU A 296 -23.06 -32.20 7.69
C LEU A 296 -24.12 -31.52 6.83
N LYS A 297 -23.74 -30.46 6.10
CA LYS A 297 -24.63 -29.75 5.18
C LYS A 297 -25.17 -30.68 4.08
N LEU A 298 -24.31 -31.51 3.49
CA LEU A 298 -24.74 -32.50 2.48
C LEU A 298 -25.75 -33.51 3.05
N VAL A 299 -25.49 -34.02 4.25
CA VAL A 299 -26.41 -34.98 4.92
C VAL A 299 -27.74 -34.33 5.27
N LEU A 300 -27.73 -33.08 5.76
CA LEU A 300 -28.94 -32.34 6.08
C LEU A 300 -29.79 -32.05 4.83
N ASP A 301 -29.16 -31.69 3.72
CA ASP A 301 -29.84 -31.44 2.45
C ASP A 301 -30.55 -32.71 1.94
N VAL A 302 -29.85 -33.84 1.95
CA VAL A 302 -30.37 -35.14 1.48
C VAL A 302 -31.49 -35.68 2.38
N ILE A 303 -31.34 -35.55 3.71
CA ILE A 303 -32.38 -35.97 4.66
C ILE A 303 -33.60 -35.04 4.55
N GLY A 304 -33.37 -33.74 4.37
CA GLY A 304 -34.40 -32.70 4.33
C GLY A 304 -35.28 -32.73 3.07
N GLN A 305 -34.80 -33.28 1.95
CA GLN A 305 -35.61 -33.45 0.74
C GLN A 305 -36.76 -34.45 0.95
N ASN A 306 -38.00 -34.03 0.66
CA ASN A 306 -39.18 -34.87 0.85
C ASN A 306 -39.31 -35.92 -0.28
N PRO A 307 -39.34 -37.23 0.01
CA PRO A 307 -39.51 -38.29 -1.00
C PRO A 307 -40.78 -38.16 -1.86
N SER A 308 -41.80 -37.41 -1.41
CA SER A 308 -43.03 -37.20 -2.17
C SER A 308 -42.87 -36.20 -3.32
N GLU A 309 -41.85 -35.34 -3.29
CA GLU A 309 -41.61 -34.36 -4.37
C GLU A 309 -41.05 -35.02 -5.62
N THR A 310 -40.34 -36.14 -5.46
CA THR A 310 -39.89 -36.94 -6.60
C THR A 310 -40.97 -37.89 -7.09
N LEU A 311 -42.12 -38.03 -6.44
CA LEU A 311 -43.25 -38.70 -7.07
C LEU A 311 -43.80 -37.81 -8.20
N GLU A 312 -44.39 -38.39 -9.25
CA GLU A 312 -45.11 -37.63 -10.29
C GLU A 312 -46.23 -36.82 -9.64
N SER A 313 -45.94 -35.59 -9.19
CA SER A 313 -46.90 -34.68 -8.58
C SER A 313 -47.23 -33.48 -9.48
N SER A 314 -46.59 -33.36 -10.64
CA SER A 314 -46.89 -32.32 -11.64
C SER A 314 -48.05 -32.68 -12.57
N SER A 315 -48.85 -33.69 -12.23
CA SER A 315 -50.13 -33.96 -12.87
C SER A 315 -51.03 -34.68 -11.87
N HIS A 316 -51.67 -33.92 -10.98
CA HIS A 316 -52.97 -34.32 -10.40
C HIS A 316 -54.02 -34.36 -11.53
N ASP A 317 -53.74 -35.09 -12.60
CA ASP A 317 -54.78 -35.50 -13.54
C ASP A 317 -55.29 -36.80 -12.92
N ASP A 318 -56.28 -36.67 -12.03
CA ASP A 318 -57.09 -37.75 -11.43
C ASP A 318 -57.88 -38.53 -12.49
N LYS A 319 -57.32 -38.69 -13.67
CA LYS A 319 -57.85 -39.51 -14.73
C LYS A 319 -57.50 -40.94 -14.36
N GLY A 320 -58.48 -41.63 -13.79
CA GLY A 320 -58.37 -43.04 -13.47
C GLY A 320 -57.83 -43.84 -14.69
N PRO A 321 -57.21 -45.01 -14.48
CA PRO A 321 -56.58 -45.79 -15.53
C PRO A 321 -57.48 -46.09 -16.74
N THR A 322 -58.81 -45.99 -16.57
CA THR A 322 -59.81 -46.12 -17.62
C THR A 322 -59.76 -45.03 -18.68
N ILE A 323 -59.40 -43.78 -18.32
CA ILE A 323 -59.33 -42.66 -19.27
C ILE A 323 -58.05 -42.72 -20.09
N ASP A 324 -56.92 -43.09 -19.47
CA ASP A 324 -55.66 -43.31 -20.19
C ASP A 324 -55.74 -44.49 -21.17
N VAL A 325 -56.42 -45.57 -20.78
CA VAL A 325 -56.71 -46.70 -21.68
C VAL A 325 -57.63 -46.28 -22.81
N LEU A 326 -58.69 -45.52 -22.51
CA LEU A 326 -59.61 -45.03 -23.53
C LEU A 326 -58.90 -44.11 -24.53
N ASN A 327 -57.98 -43.26 -24.06
CA ASN A 327 -57.17 -42.41 -24.92
C ASN A 327 -56.14 -43.22 -25.72
N ALA A 328 -55.46 -44.19 -25.12
CA ALA A 328 -54.52 -45.05 -25.83
C ALA A 328 -55.21 -45.93 -26.89
N VAL A 329 -56.41 -46.45 -26.58
CA VAL A 329 -57.23 -47.21 -27.54
C VAL A 329 -57.77 -46.29 -28.63
N LYS A 330 -58.23 -45.08 -28.28
CA LYS A 330 -58.68 -44.06 -29.24
C LYS A 330 -57.54 -43.66 -30.19
N ASP A 331 -56.34 -43.43 -29.69
CA ASP A 331 -55.18 -43.09 -30.51
C ASP A 331 -54.75 -44.24 -31.44
N VAL A 332 -54.87 -45.49 -31.00
CA VAL A 332 -54.59 -46.67 -31.85
C VAL A 332 -55.68 -46.88 -32.91
N VAL A 333 -56.95 -46.61 -32.59
CA VAL A 333 -58.08 -46.73 -33.53
C VAL A 333 -58.14 -45.58 -34.54
N VAL A 334 -57.70 -44.37 -34.15
CA VAL A 334 -57.67 -43.18 -35.03
C VAL A 334 -56.45 -43.19 -35.97
N LYS A 335 -55.42 -44.01 -35.70
CA LYS A 335 -54.24 -44.15 -36.57
C LYS A 335 -54.34 -45.21 -37.67
N LYS A 336 -55.53 -45.75 -37.93
CA LYS A 336 -55.78 -46.71 -39.02
C LYS A 336 -56.80 -46.15 -40.00
#